data_AF-A0A959FM42-F1
#
_entry.id   AF-A0A959FM42-F1
#
_cell.length_a   1.000
_cell.length_b   1.000
_cell.length_c   1.000
_cell.angle_alpha   90.00
_cell.angle_beta   90.00
_cell.angle_gamma   90.00
#
_symmetry.space_group_name_H-M   'P 1'
#
loop_
_entity.id
_entity.type
_entity.pdbx_description
1 polymer ?
#
loop_
_entity_poly.entity_id
_entity_poly.type
_entity_poly.pdbx_seq_one_letter_code
_entity_poly.pdbx_strand_id
1 'polypeptide(L)'
;MKHYLFLLTLLGSAGLAAQSYTSYFSGNETDAQTQPQGGVCMMGGATEHDNAMRWFLQRADGGDVLVLRASGADGYNSYLYSELGETVNSVETIVFNNASAATEPYVQQAIQQAEAIWL
;
A
#
# COMPACT_ATOMS: atom_id res chain seq x y z
N MET A 1 -22.14 0.82 61.43
CA MET A 1 -22.80 0.71 60.11
C MET A 1 -21.75 1.02 59.04
N LYS A 2 -21.22 0.03 58.33
CA LYS A 2 -20.22 0.23 57.26
C LYS A 2 -20.90 -0.03 55.93
N HIS A 3 -21.09 1.00 55.12
CA HIS A 3 -21.65 0.89 53.76
C HIS A 3 -20.49 0.61 52.81
N TYR A 4 -20.41 -0.62 52.28
CA TYR A 4 -19.48 -0.95 51.21
C TYR A 4 -20.14 -0.61 49.87
N LEU A 5 -19.62 0.41 49.20
CA LEU A 5 -20.03 0.77 47.84
C LEU A 5 -19.26 -0.13 46.86
N PHE A 6 -19.97 -1.05 46.20
CA PHE A 6 -19.40 -1.93 45.18
C PHE A 6 -19.49 -1.21 43.83
N LEU A 7 -18.35 -0.78 43.29
CA LEU A 7 -18.26 -0.18 41.96
C LEU A 7 -18.14 -1.31 40.93
N LEU A 8 -19.21 -1.57 40.17
CA LEU A 8 -19.23 -2.58 39.11
C LEU A 8 -18.61 -1.97 37.84
N THR A 9 -17.35 -2.27 37.56
CA THR A 9 -16.72 -1.93 36.28
C THR A 9 -17.27 -2.84 35.18
N LEU A 10 -18.12 -2.29 34.32
CA LEU A 10 -18.57 -2.95 33.10
C LEU A 10 -17.40 -2.96 32.09
N LEU A 11 -16.65 -4.07 32.04
CA LEU A 11 -15.77 -4.34 30.90
C LEU A 11 -16.64 -4.82 29.74
N GLY A 12 -17.15 -3.87 28.96
CA GLY A 12 -17.78 -4.18 27.67
C GLY A 12 -16.71 -4.56 26.65
N SER A 13 -16.83 -5.75 26.07
CA SER A 13 -15.97 -6.20 24.97
C SER A 13 -16.27 -5.36 23.72
N ALA A 14 -15.53 -4.28 23.51
CA ALA A 14 -15.52 -3.62 22.20
C ALA A 14 -14.83 -4.58 21.23
N GLY A 15 -15.59 -5.16 20.29
CA GLY A 15 -15.03 -5.93 19.20
C GLY A 15 -14.16 -5.01 18.35
N LEU A 16 -12.83 -5.19 18.42
CA LEU A 16 -11.90 -4.51 17.52
C LEU A 16 -12.05 -5.14 16.14
N ALA A 17 -12.59 -4.38 15.19
CA ALA A 17 -12.53 -4.76 13.79
C ALA A 17 -11.09 -4.56 13.30
N ALA A 18 -10.46 -5.63 12.81
CA ALA A 18 -9.16 -5.53 12.16
C ALA A 18 -9.31 -4.85 10.79
N GLN A 19 -8.23 -4.23 10.31
CA GLN A 19 -8.18 -3.66 8.97
C GLN A 19 -8.43 -4.75 7.92
N SER A 20 -9.16 -4.40 6.88
CA SER A 20 -9.43 -5.32 5.77
C SER A 20 -8.26 -5.48 4.79
N TYR A 21 -7.14 -4.79 5.04
CA TYR A 21 -5.90 -4.84 4.28
C TYR A 21 -4.66 -4.86 5.20
N THR A 22 -3.50 -5.13 4.62
CA THR A 22 -2.17 -4.98 5.24
C THR A 22 -1.34 -4.07 4.34
N SER A 23 -0.63 -3.08 4.91
CA SER A 23 0.25 -2.17 4.17
C SER A 23 1.73 -2.42 4.53
N TYR A 24 2.58 -2.34 3.52
CA TYR A 24 4.04 -2.37 3.62
C TYR A 24 4.63 -1.19 2.87
N PHE A 25 5.34 -0.31 3.56
CA PHE A 25 5.80 0.96 3.01
C PHE A 25 7.33 1.03 2.94
N SER A 26 7.87 1.69 1.91
CA SER A 26 9.29 1.96 1.73
C SER A 26 9.49 3.30 1.05
N GLY A 27 10.30 4.19 1.63
CA GLY A 27 10.63 5.48 1.03
C GLY A 27 10.15 6.67 1.85
N ASN A 28 9.80 7.76 1.17
CA ASN A 28 9.41 9.02 1.79
C ASN A 28 7.91 9.06 2.09
N GLU A 29 7.53 9.32 3.34
CA GLU A 29 6.12 9.41 3.77
C GLU A 29 5.37 10.64 3.23
N THR A 30 6.10 11.62 2.68
CA THR A 30 5.49 12.80 2.06
C THR A 30 5.17 12.50 0.60
N ASP A 31 3.90 12.63 0.26
CA ASP A 31 3.35 12.52 -1.10
C ASP A 31 4.18 13.30 -2.12
N ALA A 32 4.55 12.62 -3.21
CA ALA A 32 5.32 13.23 -4.28
C ALA A 32 4.50 14.30 -5.00
N GLN A 33 5.17 15.31 -5.53
CA GLN A 33 4.53 16.34 -6.37
C GLN A 33 5.24 16.35 -7.72
N THR A 34 4.77 15.51 -8.64
CA THR A 34 5.40 15.27 -9.94
C THR A 34 4.36 15.32 -11.07
N GLN A 35 4.78 15.08 -12.32
CA GLN A 35 3.86 14.95 -13.45
C GLN A 35 4.05 13.59 -14.12
N PRO A 36 3.35 12.54 -13.66
CA PRO A 36 3.51 11.21 -14.23
C PRO A 36 3.18 11.21 -15.72
N GLN A 37 4.00 10.53 -16.50
CA GLN A 37 3.89 10.50 -17.96
C GLN A 37 2.72 9.61 -18.44
N GLY A 38 2.28 8.69 -17.59
CA GLY A 38 1.27 7.68 -17.91
C GLY A 38 1.75 6.62 -18.92
N GLY A 39 1.02 5.51 -18.97
CA GLY A 39 1.32 4.37 -19.83
C GLY A 39 0.85 3.05 -19.21
N VAL A 40 0.73 2.01 -20.03
CA VAL A 40 0.32 0.67 -19.55
C VAL A 40 1.40 -0.33 -19.92
N CYS A 41 1.99 -0.97 -18.90
CA CYS A 41 2.88 -2.11 -19.06
C CYS A 41 2.09 -3.40 -18.86
N MET A 42 1.97 -4.24 -19.88
CA MET A 42 1.30 -5.54 -19.79
C MET A 42 2.33 -6.66 -19.84
N MET A 43 2.36 -7.50 -18.81
CA MET A 43 3.23 -8.67 -18.72
C MET A 43 2.41 -9.97 -18.64
N GLY A 44 2.85 -10.99 -19.37
CA GLY A 44 2.12 -12.25 -19.55
C GLY A 44 2.22 -13.26 -18.40
N GLY A 45 2.83 -12.89 -17.28
CA GLY A 45 3.15 -13.77 -16.15
C GLY A 45 4.56 -14.36 -16.20
N ALA A 46 4.94 -15.08 -15.13
CA ALA A 46 6.32 -15.43 -14.75
C ALA A 46 7.08 -14.24 -14.09
N THR A 47 8.40 -14.34 -13.99
CA THR A 47 9.24 -13.27 -13.44
C THR A 47 9.16 -12.02 -14.32
N GLU A 48 9.22 -10.87 -13.67
CA GLU A 48 9.18 -9.56 -14.30
C GLU A 48 10.36 -9.37 -15.25
N HIS A 49 10.11 -8.65 -16.34
CA HIS A 49 11.17 -8.24 -17.26
C HIS A 49 11.71 -6.87 -16.82
N ASP A 50 12.96 -6.83 -16.33
CA ASP A 50 13.56 -5.63 -15.74
C ASP A 50 13.45 -4.37 -16.59
N ASN A 51 13.69 -4.44 -17.90
CA ASN A 51 13.59 -3.23 -18.73
C ASN A 51 12.16 -2.71 -18.85
N ALA A 52 11.16 -3.59 -18.76
CA ALA A 52 9.76 -3.20 -18.77
C ALA A 52 9.38 -2.56 -17.42
N MET A 53 9.90 -3.09 -16.31
CA MET A 53 9.72 -2.50 -14.99
C MET A 53 10.41 -1.15 -14.85
N ARG A 54 11.64 -0.99 -15.36
CA ARG A 54 12.31 0.32 -15.43
C ARG A 54 11.48 1.32 -16.25
N TRP A 55 11.00 0.91 -17.42
CA TRP A 55 10.12 1.75 -18.23
C TRP A 55 8.85 2.16 -17.47
N PHE A 56 8.24 1.24 -16.73
CA PHE A 56 7.08 1.49 -15.88
C PHE A 56 7.39 2.50 -14.77
N LEU A 57 8.48 2.33 -14.02
CA LEU A 57 8.90 3.27 -12.97
C LEU A 57 9.22 4.66 -13.55
N GLN A 58 9.81 4.73 -14.73
CA GLN A 58 10.03 6.00 -15.43
C GLN A 58 8.72 6.72 -15.83
N ARG A 59 7.59 6.01 -15.93
CA ARG A 59 6.28 6.66 -16.12
C ARG A 59 5.84 7.41 -14.86
N ALA A 60 6.29 6.99 -13.68
CA ALA A 60 5.95 7.61 -12.40
C ALA A 60 6.67 8.96 -12.17
N ASP A 61 7.69 9.30 -12.97
CA ASP A 61 8.44 10.56 -12.87
C ASP A 61 8.99 10.86 -11.46
N GLY A 62 9.50 9.83 -10.78
CA GLY A 62 9.98 9.97 -9.40
C GLY A 62 8.88 10.00 -8.34
N GLY A 63 7.63 9.72 -8.70
CA GLY A 63 6.48 9.69 -7.81
C GLY A 63 6.34 8.44 -6.95
N ASP A 64 5.17 8.29 -6.36
CA ASP A 64 4.77 7.19 -5.47
C ASP A 64 4.24 5.99 -6.27
N VAL A 65 4.78 4.81 -5.96
CA VAL A 65 4.41 3.55 -6.61
C VAL A 65 3.56 2.71 -5.67
N LEU A 66 2.35 2.38 -6.09
CA LEU A 66 1.44 1.54 -5.33
C LEU A 66 1.37 0.15 -5.95
N VAL A 67 1.48 -0.87 -5.11
CA VAL A 67 1.34 -2.27 -5.49
C VAL A 67 0.10 -2.84 -4.81
N LEU A 68 -0.91 -3.24 -5.58
CA LEU A 68 -2.15 -3.81 -5.06
C LEU A 68 -2.12 -5.33 -5.18
N ARG A 69 -2.22 -6.06 -4.07
CA ARG A 69 -2.16 -7.52 -4.06
C ARG A 69 -3.38 -8.13 -3.41
N ALA A 70 -3.78 -9.33 -3.85
CA ALA A 70 -4.79 -10.14 -3.18
C ALA A 70 -4.20 -11.21 -2.24
N SER A 71 -2.87 -11.37 -2.23
CA SER A 71 -2.15 -12.31 -1.35
C SER A 71 -0.65 -11.98 -1.30
N GLY A 72 0.07 -12.70 -0.43
CA GLY A 72 1.51 -12.54 -0.26
C GLY A 72 1.87 -11.41 0.69
N ALA A 73 2.96 -10.72 0.38
CA ALA A 73 3.54 -9.64 1.19
C ALA A 73 4.19 -8.59 0.25
N ASP A 74 5.26 -7.94 0.70
CA ASP A 74 5.97 -6.80 0.13
C ASP A 74 7.06 -7.14 -0.90
N GLY A 75 6.93 -8.27 -1.61
CA GLY A 75 7.99 -8.76 -2.51
C GLY A 75 8.43 -7.80 -3.63
N TYR A 76 7.68 -6.73 -3.88
CA TYR A 76 8.03 -5.69 -4.87
C TYR A 76 8.71 -4.46 -4.26
N ASN A 77 8.61 -4.22 -2.95
CA ASN A 77 9.07 -2.97 -2.35
C ASN A 77 10.56 -2.72 -2.63
N SER A 78 11.45 -3.64 -2.24
CA SER A 78 12.89 -3.51 -2.47
C SER A 78 13.25 -3.46 -3.96
N TYR A 79 12.59 -4.34 -4.76
CA TYR A 79 12.82 -4.46 -6.19
C TYR A 79 12.55 -3.15 -6.92
N LEU A 80 11.40 -2.53 -6.66
CA LEU A 80 10.98 -1.28 -7.31
C LEU A 80 11.65 -0.04 -6.70
N TYR A 81 11.88 -0.03 -5.39
CA TYR A 81 12.44 1.14 -4.70
C TYR A 81 13.95 1.29 -4.90
N SER A 82 14.69 0.18 -5.03
CA SER A 82 16.16 0.23 -4.98
C SER A 82 16.90 -0.67 -5.96
N GLU A 83 16.41 -1.88 -6.25
CA GLU A 83 17.18 -2.86 -7.05
C GLU A 83 17.19 -2.52 -8.55
N LEU A 84 16.10 -1.94 -9.07
CA LEU A 84 16.02 -1.46 -10.45
C LEU A 84 16.75 -0.14 -10.70
N GLY A 85 17.22 0.56 -9.67
CA GLY A 85 18.00 1.79 -9.80
C GLY A 85 17.28 2.97 -10.45
N GLU A 86 15.97 2.89 -10.67
CA GLU A 86 15.13 4.04 -11.03
C GLU A 86 14.79 4.82 -9.76
N THR A 87 14.72 6.15 -9.87
CA THR A 87 14.33 6.99 -8.73
C THR A 87 12.81 7.03 -8.62
N VAL A 88 12.29 6.73 -7.43
CA VAL A 88 10.88 6.87 -7.03
C VAL A 88 10.81 7.46 -5.61
N ASN A 89 9.71 8.11 -5.26
CA ASN A 89 9.55 8.73 -3.93
C ASN A 89 9.28 7.68 -2.85
N SER A 90 8.35 6.76 -3.13
CA SER A 90 8.05 5.63 -2.28
C SER A 90 7.50 4.44 -3.06
N VAL A 91 7.50 3.28 -2.42
CA VAL A 91 6.78 2.08 -2.85
C VAL A 91 5.93 1.59 -1.68
N GLU A 92 4.63 1.46 -1.90
CA GLU A 92 3.70 0.86 -0.95
C GLU A 92 3.07 -0.40 -1.53
N THR A 93 3.13 -1.52 -0.81
CA THR A 93 2.32 -2.70 -1.11
C THR A 93 1.11 -2.75 -0.19
N ILE A 94 -0.09 -2.75 -0.76
CA ILE A 94 -1.34 -3.01 -0.04
C ILE A 94 -1.86 -4.40 -0.41
N VAL A 95 -1.89 -5.29 0.58
CA VAL A 95 -2.47 -6.64 0.46
C VAL A 95 -3.91 -6.62 0.96
N PHE A 96 -4.85 -6.93 0.08
CA PHE A 96 -6.28 -6.96 0.36
C PHE A 96 -6.62 -8.30 1.02
N ASN A 97 -7.00 -8.28 2.30
CA ASN A 97 -7.36 -9.49 3.04
C ASN A 97 -8.79 -9.94 2.72
N ASN A 98 -9.64 -9.01 2.25
CA ASN A 98 -10.96 -9.28 1.71
C ASN A 98 -11.47 -8.09 0.85
N ALA A 99 -12.63 -8.25 0.21
CA ALA A 99 -13.18 -7.26 -0.73
C ALA A 99 -13.52 -5.90 -0.10
N SER A 100 -13.74 -5.79 1.22
CA SER A 100 -14.06 -4.51 1.85
C SER A 100 -12.89 -3.53 1.84
N ALA A 101 -11.65 -4.01 1.67
CA ALA A 101 -10.45 -3.19 1.52
C ALA A 101 -10.57 -2.18 0.37
N ALA A 102 -11.30 -2.54 -0.69
CA ALA A 102 -11.54 -1.66 -1.82
C ALA A 102 -12.34 -0.40 -1.45
N THR A 103 -12.98 -0.36 -0.28
CA THR A 103 -13.76 0.79 0.19
C THR A 103 -13.11 1.50 1.39
N GLU A 104 -11.94 1.05 1.83
CA GLU A 104 -11.23 1.69 2.94
C GLU A 104 -10.74 3.08 2.50
N PRO A 105 -10.98 4.15 3.30
CA PRO A 105 -10.55 5.50 2.95
C PRO A 105 -9.05 5.60 2.67
N TYR A 106 -8.23 4.88 3.44
CA TYR A 106 -6.77 4.85 3.25
C TYR A 106 -6.37 4.29 1.88
N VAL A 107 -6.98 3.16 1.48
CA VAL A 107 -6.69 2.53 0.17
C VAL A 107 -7.11 3.44 -0.98
N GLN A 108 -8.27 4.09 -0.85
CA GLN A 108 -8.75 5.06 -1.83
C GLN A 108 -7.81 6.27 -1.95
N GLN A 109 -7.27 6.74 -0.84
CA GLN A 109 -6.29 7.81 -0.82
C GLN A 109 -4.97 7.39 -1.48
N ALA A 110 -4.42 6.23 -1.12
CA ALA A 110 -3.20 5.69 -1.74
C ALA A 110 -3.35 5.57 -3.27
N ILE A 111 -4.51 5.09 -3.75
CA ILE A 111 -4.81 5.02 -5.19
C ILE A 111 -4.86 6.40 -5.84
N GLN A 112 -5.38 7.42 -5.15
CA GLN A 112 -5.47 8.79 -5.68
C GLN A 112 -4.11 9.51 -5.72
N GLN A 113 -3.20 9.13 -4.83
CA GLN A 113 -1.86 9.72 -4.71
C GLN A 113 -0.79 8.99 -5.54
N ALA A 114 -1.03 7.74 -5.94
CA ALA A 114 -0.04 6.98 -6.69
C ALA A 114 0.17 7.52 -8.13
N GLU A 115 1.42 7.76 -8.50
CA GLU A 115 1.85 8.05 -9.87
C GLU A 115 1.96 6.79 -10.75
N ALA A 116 2.10 5.61 -10.13
CA ALA A 116 2.11 4.33 -10.82
C ALA A 116 1.48 3.23 -9.97
N ILE A 117 0.66 2.37 -10.59
CA ILE A 117 -0.01 1.25 -9.91
C ILE A 117 0.37 -0.07 -10.56
N TRP A 118 0.85 -1.02 -9.75
CA TRP A 118 1.19 -2.40 -10.11
C TRP A 118 0.23 -3.39 -9.44
N LEU A 119 -0.05 -4.54 -10.09
CA LEU A 119 -1.00 -5.56 -9.63
C LEU A 119 -0.33 -6.93 -9.42
#